data_AF-A0A3G4V7Y4-F1
#
_entry.id   AF-A0A3G4V7Y4-F1
#
_cell.length_a   1.000
_cell.length_b   1.000
_cell.length_c   1.000
_cell.angle_alpha   90.00
_cell.angle_beta   90.00
_cell.angle_gamma   90.00
#
_symmetry.space_group_name_H-M   'P 1'
#
loop_
_entity.id
_entity.type
_entity.pdbx_description
1 polymer ?
#
loop_
_entity_poly.entity_id
_entity_poly.type
_entity_poly.pdbx_seq_one_letter_code
_entity_poly.pdbx_strand_id
1 'polypeptide(L)'
;MSENKKFTIRLTEKRNGWSAEIIRQVTSRRTVVSKREMGFESQELAQAWADKELAGFIENQAKRNERKAEARAAKAAAAVASEE
;
A
#
# COMPACT_ATOMS: atom_id res chain seq x y z
N MET A 1 -4.42 15.09 -5.47
CA MET A 1 -4.07 13.92 -4.64
C MET A 1 -4.86 12.74 -5.16
N SER A 2 -4.23 11.83 -5.88
CA SER A 2 -4.87 10.63 -6.43
C SER A 2 -5.43 9.78 -5.29
N GLU A 3 -6.76 9.66 -5.25
CA GLU A 3 -7.51 9.06 -4.13
C GLU A 3 -7.36 7.53 -4.10
N ASN A 4 -6.21 7.03 -3.65
CA ASN A 4 -6.11 5.64 -3.26
C ASN A 4 -6.74 5.44 -1.87
N LYS A 5 -7.92 4.83 -1.83
CA LYS A 5 -8.67 4.58 -0.57
C LYS A 5 -7.89 3.76 0.47
N LYS A 6 -6.83 3.03 0.09
CA LYS A 6 -6.05 2.17 1.01
C LYS A 6 -4.75 2.79 1.50
N PHE A 7 -4.23 3.82 0.83
CA PHE A 7 -2.93 4.37 1.15
C PHE A 7 -2.99 5.89 1.24
N THR A 8 -2.35 6.42 2.27
CA THR A 8 -2.26 7.86 2.53
C THR A 8 -0.80 8.22 2.75
N ILE A 9 -0.33 9.26 2.08
CA ILE A 9 0.99 9.83 2.32
C ILE A 9 0.85 10.89 3.41
N ARG A 10 1.68 10.78 4.45
CA ARG A 10 1.81 11.81 5.48
C ARG A 10 3.21 12.38 5.41
N LEU A 11 3.28 13.68 5.13
CA LEU A 11 4.50 14.45 5.23
C LEU A 11 4.53 15.15 6.59
N THR A 12 5.69 15.18 7.22
CA THR A 12 5.86 15.90 8.50
C THR A 12 7.21 16.58 8.50
N GLU A 13 7.19 17.89 8.70
CA GLU A 13 8.38 18.69 8.91
C GLU A 13 9.02 18.32 10.25
N LYS A 14 10.34 18.21 10.25
CA LYS A 14 11.19 17.87 11.39
C LYS A 14 12.29 18.92 11.51
N ARG A 15 13.00 18.90 12.64
CA ARG A 15 14.00 19.91 13.02
C ARG A 15 15.01 20.25 11.92
N ASN A 16 15.43 19.25 11.11
CA ASN A 16 16.44 19.41 10.05
C ASN A 16 15.97 18.81 8.72
N GLY A 17 14.69 18.92 8.37
CA GLY A 17 14.18 18.46 7.09
C GLY A 17 12.81 17.80 7.18
N TRP A 18 12.46 17.02 6.17
CA TRP A 18 11.15 16.42 6.01
C TRP A 18 11.17 14.91 6.21
N SER A 19 10.05 14.39 6.67
CA SER A 19 9.77 12.97 6.77
C SER A 19 8.54 12.63 5.94
N ALA A 20 8.59 11.49 5.25
CA ALA A 20 7.48 10.94 4.49
C ALA A 20 7.10 9.57 5.05
N GLU A 21 5.80 9.38 5.27
CA GLU A 21 5.22 8.12 5.74
C GLU A 21 4.14 7.65 4.76
N ILE A 22 4.22 6.40 4.35
CA ILE A 22 3.17 5.73 3.58
C ILE A 22 2.33 4.93 4.56
N ILE A 23 1.11 5.39 4.81
CA ILE A 23 0.18 4.80 5.75
C ILE A 23 -0.82 3.95 4.98
N ARG A 24 -0.96 2.70 5.38
CA ARG A 24 -1.94 1.77 4.82
C ARG A 24 -3.13 1.60 5.75
N GLN A 25 -4.32 1.70 5.19
CA GLN A 25 -5.54 1.26 5.83
C GLN A 25 -5.67 -0.27 5.70
N VAL A 26 -5.56 -0.96 6.84
CA VAL A 26 -5.61 -2.43 6.92
C VAL A 26 -7.06 -2.89 7.09
N THR A 27 -7.81 -2.18 7.94
CA THR A 27 -9.26 -2.37 8.13
C THR A 27 -9.94 -0.99 8.21
N SER A 28 -11.27 -0.94 8.26
CA SER A 28 -12.00 0.33 8.45
C SER A 28 -11.62 1.09 9.72
N ARG A 29 -11.10 0.39 10.74
CA ARG A 29 -10.76 0.97 12.05
C ARG A 29 -9.25 1.05 12.32
N ARG A 30 -8.41 0.53 11.42
CA ARG A 30 -6.96 0.39 11.67
C ARG A 30 -6.13 0.80 10.46
N THR A 31 -5.19 1.71 10.72
CA THR A 31 -4.13 2.11 9.81
C THR A 31 -2.76 1.74 10.38
N VAL A 32 -1.78 1.50 9.51
CA VAL A 32 -0.39 1.17 9.89
C VAL A 32 0.58 1.88 8.94
N VAL A 33 1.72 2.33 9.45
CA VAL A 33 2.81 2.85 8.62
C VAL A 33 3.46 1.66 7.90
N SER A 34 3.41 1.66 6.58
CA SER A 34 4.01 0.60 5.74
C SER A 34 5.47 0.90 5.39
N LYS A 35 5.81 2.16 5.18
CA LYS A 35 7.18 2.62 4.96
C LYS A 35 7.33 4.05 5.45
N ARG A 36 8.50 4.39 5.98
CA ARG A 36 8.86 5.74 6.41
C ARG A 36 10.28 6.02 5.94
N GLU A 37 10.50 7.24 5.47
CA GLU A 37 11.83 7.78 5.21
C GLU A 37 11.93 9.20 5.78
N MET A 38 13.12 9.58 6.21
CA MET A 38 13.39 10.86 6.87
C MET A 38 14.65 11.51 6.32
N GLY A 39 14.81 12.81 6.55
CA GLY A 39 16.00 13.55 6.15
C GLY A 39 15.92 14.12 4.74
N PHE A 40 14.72 14.30 4.20
CA PHE A 40 14.53 15.01 2.95
C PHE A 40 14.78 16.51 3.16
N GLU A 41 15.42 17.16 2.19
CA GLU A 41 15.70 18.60 2.25
C GLU A 41 14.43 19.44 2.06
N SER A 42 13.48 18.96 1.26
CA SER A 42 12.23 19.65 0.99
C SER A 42 11.02 18.71 1.06
N GLN A 43 9.84 19.32 1.24
CA GLN A 43 8.56 18.62 1.19
C GLN A 43 8.34 17.93 -0.16
N GLU A 44 8.79 18.54 -1.25
CA GLU A 44 8.60 18.04 -2.62
C GLU A 44 9.41 16.75 -2.86
N LEU A 45 10.65 16.70 -2.36
CA LEU A 45 11.48 15.50 -2.43
C LEU A 45 10.86 14.35 -1.62
N ALA A 46 10.34 14.68 -0.43
CA ALA A 46 9.64 13.72 0.43
C ALA A 46 8.36 13.19 -0.25
N GLN A 47 7.60 14.06 -0.91
CA GLN A 47 6.38 13.70 -1.65
C GLN A 47 6.71 12.83 -2.87
N ALA A 48 7.69 13.23 -3.69
CA ALA A 48 8.08 12.49 -4.89
C ALA A 48 8.60 11.09 -4.54
N TRP A 49 9.37 10.97 -3.46
CA TRP A 49 9.78 9.67 -2.93
C TRP A 49 8.57 8.82 -2.51
N ALA A 50 7.63 9.42 -1.77
CA ALA A 50 6.45 8.70 -1.29
C ALA A 50 5.54 8.24 -2.45
N ASP A 51 5.36 9.05 -3.48
CA ASP A 51 4.57 8.71 -4.67
C ASP A 51 5.20 7.58 -5.47
N LYS A 52 6.53 7.61 -5.66
CA LYS A 52 7.27 6.54 -6.33
C LYS A 52 7.11 5.21 -5.60
N GLU A 53 7.29 5.23 -4.29
CA GLU A 53 7.15 4.04 -3.45
C GLU A 53 5.69 3.54 -3.41
N LEU A 54 4.73 4.46 -3.34
CA LEU A 54 3.30 4.15 -3.36
C LEU A 54 2.90 3.39 -4.63
N ALA A 55 3.41 3.77 -5.80
CA ALA A 55 3.16 3.03 -7.04
C ALA A 55 3.56 1.54 -6.92
N GLY A 56 4.74 1.27 -6.33
CA GLY A 56 5.20 -0.09 -6.06
C GLY A 56 4.32 -0.85 -5.06
N PHE A 57 3.81 -0.18 -4.03
CA PHE A 57 2.84 -0.78 -3.09
C PHE A 57 1.53 -1.18 -3.78
N ILE A 58 1.03 -0.34 -4.69
CA ILE A 58 -0.22 -0.60 -5.43
C ILE A 58 -0.04 -1.80 -6.37
N GLU A 59 1.04 -1.83 -7.14
CA GLU A 59 1.34 -2.92 -8.07
C GLU A 59 1.49 -4.25 -7.33
N ASN A 60 2.26 -4.26 -6.24
CA ASN A 60 2.43 -5.44 -5.40
C ASN A 60 1.09 -5.91 -4.82
N GLN A 61 0.19 -4.98 -4.47
CA GLN A 61 -1.14 -5.31 -4.00
C GLN A 61 -2.03 -5.93 -5.09
N ALA A 62 -1.98 -5.41 -6.32
CA ALA A 62 -2.73 -5.96 -7.45
C ALA A 62 -2.29 -7.41 -7.72
N LYS A 63 -0.98 -7.64 -7.87
CA LYS A 63 -0.38 -8.96 -8.08
C LYS A 63 -0.75 -9.96 -6.99
N ARG A 64 -0.79 -9.53 -5.73
CA ARG A 64 -1.21 -10.41 -4.61
C ARG A 64 -2.70 -10.73 -4.65
N ASN A 65 -3.54 -9.80 -5.08
CA ASN A 65 -4.98 -10.03 -5.19
C ASN A 65 -5.30 -11.02 -6.31
N GLU A 66 -4.62 -10.92 -7.45
CA GLU A 66 -4.74 -11.85 -8.59
C GLU A 66 -4.41 -13.28 -8.15
N ARG A 67 -3.22 -13.51 -7.57
CA ARG A 67 -2.84 -14.84 -7.04
C ARG A 67 -3.85 -15.41 -6.05
N LYS A 68 -4.43 -14.56 -5.19
CA LYS A 68 -5.47 -14.98 -4.24
C LYS A 68 -6.82 -15.23 -4.90
N ALA A 69 -7.12 -14.59 -6.02
CA ALA A 69 -8.33 -14.86 -6.80
C ALA A 69 -8.22 -16.22 -7.48
N GLU A 70 -7.08 -16.50 -8.13
CA GLU A 70 -6.76 -17.79 -8.75
C GLU A 70 -6.83 -18.94 -7.73
N ALA A 71 -6.18 -18.78 -6.57
CA ALA A 71 -6.20 -19.80 -5.53
C ALA A 71 -7.62 -20.07 -4.98
N ARG A 72 -8.49 -19.05 -4.94
CA ARG A 72 -9.89 -19.23 -4.53
C ARG A 72 -10.71 -19.94 -5.61
N ALA A 73 -10.50 -19.59 -6.88
CA ALA A 73 -11.16 -20.27 -7.99
C ALA A 73 -10.77 -21.76 -8.06
N ALA A 74 -9.49 -22.08 -7.90
CA ALA A 74 -9.01 -23.45 -7.86
C ALA A 74 -9.61 -24.25 -6.70
N LYS A 75 -9.70 -23.67 -5.49
CA LYS A 75 -10.35 -24.31 -4.34
C LYS A 75 -11.86 -24.51 -4.55
N ALA A 76 -12.54 -23.53 -5.14
CA ALA A 76 -13.96 -23.65 -5.43
C ALA A 76 -14.23 -24.76 -6.46
N ALA A 77 -13.43 -24.86 -7.52
CA ALA A 77 -13.54 -25.94 -8.51
C ALA A 77 -13.26 -27.32 -7.91
N ALA A 78 -12.25 -27.44 -7.03
CA ALA A 78 -11.96 -28.70 -6.35
C ALA A 78 -13.08 -29.14 -5.39
N ALA A 79 -13.73 -28.19 -4.70
CA ALA A 79 -14.86 -28.49 -3.83
C ALA A 79 -16.05 -29.05 -4.62
N VAL A 80 -16.42 -28.40 -5.73
CA VAL A 80 -17.52 -28.85 -6.61
C VAL A 80 -17.23 -30.25 -7.18
N ALA A 81 -16.01 -30.53 -7.64
CA ALA A 81 -15.63 -31.82 -8.17
C ALA A 81 -15.57 -32.96 -7.13
N SER A 82 -15.49 -32.63 -5.83
CA SER A 82 -15.56 -33.62 -4.75
C SER A 82 -16.98 -33.86 -4.23
N GLU A 83 -17.94 -33.04 -4.67
CA GLU A 83 -19.36 -33.09 -4.29
C GLU A 83 -20.24 -33.76 -5.37
N GLU A 84 -19.69 -33.99 -6.57
CA GLU A 84 -20.21 -34.88 -7.64
C GLU A 84 -19.63 -36.30 -7.53
#